data_AF-A0A929DMQ6-F1
#
_entry.id   AF-A0A929DMQ6-F1
#
_cell.length_a   1.000
_cell.length_b   1.000
_cell.length_c   1.000
_cell.angle_alpha   90.00
_cell.angle_beta   90.00
_cell.angle_gamma   90.00
#
_symmetry.space_group_name_H-M   'P 1'
#
loop_
_entity.id
_entity.type
_entity.pdbx_description
1 polymer ?
#
loop_
_entity_poly.entity_id
_entity_poly.type
_entity_poly.pdbx_seq_one_letter_code
_entity_poly.pdbx_strand_id
1 'polypeptide(L)'
;MQIRKTYQNINPELLYDEVKDFTLKQKGMVVEETKLETYSLPGDTSSFISRGTLTFRLQGEGDKGKGECLRVHIVGSAEGETRVIFDIDEKLFPRQKIDALQNDLNFIFTSYEVKTAKKA
;
A
#
# COMPACT_ATOMS: atom_id res chain seq x y z
N MET A 1 -2.83 -2.80 13.49
CA MET A 1 -4.05 -2.83 12.67
C MET A 1 -3.70 -3.22 11.24
N GLN A 2 -4.48 -4.12 10.61
CA GLN A 2 -4.27 -4.49 9.22
C GLN A 2 -5.49 -4.09 8.37
N ILE A 3 -5.27 -3.42 7.25
CA ILE A 3 -6.31 -2.95 6.32
C ILE A 3 -6.08 -3.63 4.98
N ARG A 4 -7.10 -4.27 4.44
CA ARG A 4 -7.04 -4.95 3.13
C ARG A 4 -7.99 -4.26 2.17
N LYS A 5 -7.46 -3.91 1.01
CA LYS A 5 -8.15 -3.23 -0.09
C LYS A 5 -7.94 -4.04 -1.36
N THR A 6 -8.92 -4.05 -2.25
CA THR A 6 -8.83 -4.75 -3.53
C THR A 6 -9.37 -3.83 -4.61
N TYR A 7 -8.54 -3.62 -5.62
CA TYR A 7 -8.81 -2.74 -6.75
C TYR A 7 -8.76 -3.57 -8.03
N GLN A 8 -9.45 -3.13 -9.08
CA GLN A 8 -9.48 -3.81 -10.38
C GLN A 8 -9.10 -2.84 -11.49
N ASN A 9 -8.43 -3.36 -12.53
CA ASN A 9 -7.96 -2.58 -13.68
C ASN A 9 -7.06 -1.40 -13.27
N ILE A 10 -6.27 -1.60 -12.21
CA ILE A 10 -5.31 -0.60 -11.75
C ILE A 10 -3.90 -1.13 -11.84
N ASN A 11 -3.00 -0.31 -12.38
CA ASN A 11 -1.61 -0.66 -12.47
C ASN A 11 -0.99 -0.70 -11.05
N PRO A 12 -0.49 -1.86 -10.58
CA PRO A 12 0.10 -1.98 -9.25
C PRO A 12 1.31 -1.07 -9.03
N GLU A 13 2.06 -0.74 -10.08
CA GLU A 13 3.20 0.19 -10.00
C GLU A 13 2.76 1.63 -9.73
N LEU A 14 1.66 2.06 -10.37
CA LEU A 14 1.10 3.39 -10.15
C LEU A 14 0.56 3.51 -8.72
N LEU A 15 -0.18 2.49 -8.28
CA LEU A 15 -0.71 2.47 -6.91
C LEU A 15 0.42 2.42 -5.87
N TYR A 16 1.51 1.75 -6.17
CA TYR A 16 2.72 1.74 -5.34
C TYR A 16 3.35 3.12 -5.21
N ASP A 17 3.50 3.85 -6.32
CA ASP A 17 4.08 5.19 -6.32
C ASP A 17 3.19 6.19 -5.57
N GLU A 18 1.87 6.13 -5.79
CA GLU A 18 0.89 6.96 -5.09
C GLU A 18 0.90 6.71 -3.57
N VAL A 19 0.84 5.44 -3.14
CA VAL A 19 0.93 5.09 -1.71
C VAL A 19 2.23 5.60 -1.09
N LYS A 20 3.34 5.47 -1.81
CA LYS A 20 4.64 5.97 -1.37
C LYS A 20 4.63 7.48 -1.22
N ASP A 21 4.09 8.22 -2.19
CA ASP A 21 3.99 9.68 -2.15
C ASP A 21 3.07 10.16 -1.01
N PHE A 22 1.89 9.57 -0.82
CA PHE A 22 1.01 9.91 0.32
C PHE A 22 1.69 9.68 1.65
N THR A 23 2.41 8.57 1.79
CA THR A 23 3.10 8.24 3.03
C THR A 23 4.28 9.17 3.27
N LEU A 24 5.01 9.58 2.23
CA LEU A 24 6.09 10.58 2.32
C LEU A 24 5.56 11.99 2.64
N LYS A 25 4.40 12.36 2.10
CA LYS A 25 3.71 13.62 2.43
C LYS A 25 3.32 13.68 3.91
N GLN A 26 3.13 12.54 4.56
CA GLN A 26 2.91 12.52 6.00
C GLN A 26 4.18 12.91 6.75
N LYS A 27 4.19 14.14 7.27
CA LYS A 27 5.30 14.75 8.01
C LYS A 27 5.90 13.77 9.04
N GLY A 28 7.20 13.48 8.89
CA GLY A 28 7.98 12.64 9.81
C GLY A 28 8.01 11.14 9.50
N MET A 29 7.69 10.71 8.28
CA MET A 29 7.92 9.32 7.83
C MET A 29 9.11 9.24 6.88
N VAL A 30 9.93 8.22 7.07
CA VAL A 30 11.03 7.89 6.17
C VAL A 30 10.75 6.50 5.64
N VAL A 31 10.93 6.36 4.33
CA VAL A 31 10.94 5.06 3.66
C VAL A 31 12.16 4.29 4.15
N GLU A 32 11.93 3.14 4.76
CA GLU A 32 13.01 2.23 5.18
C GLU A 32 13.36 1.28 4.04
N GLU A 33 12.35 0.59 3.51
CA GLU A 33 12.53 -0.40 2.45
C GLU A 33 11.47 -0.23 1.36
N THR A 34 11.92 -0.33 0.12
CA THR A 34 11.08 -0.31 -1.09
C THR A 34 11.47 -1.46 -1.97
N LYS A 35 10.61 -2.47 -2.06
CA LYS A 35 10.83 -3.65 -2.87
C LYS A 35 9.73 -3.76 -3.91
N LEU A 36 10.04 -3.55 -5.17
CA LEU A 36 9.10 -3.77 -6.28
C LEU A 36 9.66 -4.89 -7.15
N GLU A 37 8.95 -6.00 -7.21
CA GLU A 37 9.32 -7.18 -7.97
C GLU A 37 8.20 -7.50 -8.96
N THR A 38 8.49 -7.41 -10.24
CA THR A 38 7.55 -7.78 -11.30
C THR A 38 8.00 -9.10 -11.92
N TYR A 39 7.11 -10.08 -11.92
CA TYR A 39 7.36 -11.41 -12.47
C TYR A 39 6.34 -11.74 -13.55
N SER A 40 6.80 -12.40 -14.60
CA SER A 40 5.93 -13.04 -15.58
C SER A 40 5.41 -14.36 -15.00
N LEU A 41 4.10 -14.59 -15.09
CA LEU A 41 3.53 -15.88 -14.73
C LEU A 41 4.00 -16.96 -15.73
N PRO A 42 4.47 -18.13 -15.26
CA PRO A 42 4.82 -19.22 -16.15
C PRO A 42 3.55 -19.85 -16.73
N GLY A 43 3.21 -19.49 -17.97
CA GLY A 43 2.08 -20.09 -18.71
C GLY A 43 1.35 -19.13 -19.65
N ASP A 44 1.34 -17.83 -19.33
CA ASP A 44 0.67 -16.79 -20.12
C ASP A 44 1.61 -15.62 -20.33
N THR A 45 2.05 -15.42 -21.58
CA THR A 45 3.06 -14.43 -22.01
C THR A 45 2.65 -12.97 -21.74
N SER A 46 1.39 -12.73 -21.35
CA SER A 46 0.81 -11.40 -21.11
C SER A 46 0.47 -11.13 -19.64
N SER A 47 0.49 -12.13 -18.76
CA SER A 47 0.11 -11.94 -17.36
C SER A 47 1.33 -11.64 -16.48
N PHE A 48 1.51 -10.35 -16.16
CA PHE A 48 2.55 -9.88 -15.24
C PHE A 48 1.96 -9.69 -13.84
N ILE A 49 2.59 -10.28 -12.84
CA ILE A 49 2.30 -10.01 -11.43
C ILE A 49 3.37 -9.08 -10.89
N SER A 50 2.96 -7.91 -10.45
CA SER A 50 3.82 -7.00 -9.69
C SER A 50 3.54 -7.16 -8.19
N ARG A 51 4.62 -7.28 -7.44
CA ARG A 51 4.64 -7.32 -5.98
C ARG A 51 5.45 -6.14 -5.45
N GLY A 52 4.76 -5.18 -4.85
CA GLY A 52 5.36 -4.07 -4.12
C GLY A 52 5.32 -4.34 -2.62
N THR A 53 6.43 -4.17 -1.93
CA THR A 53 6.51 -4.10 -0.47
C THR A 53 7.14 -2.75 -0.10
N LEU A 54 6.43 -1.95 0.67
CA LEU A 54 6.89 -0.69 1.21
C LEU A 54 6.93 -0.79 2.73
N THR A 55 8.07 -0.48 3.33
CA THR A 55 8.20 -0.39 4.79
C THR A 55 8.59 1.05 5.14
N PHE A 56 7.84 1.63 6.07
CA PHE A 56 8.04 2.99 6.54
C PHE A 56 8.34 3.01 8.03
N ARG A 57 9.30 3.86 8.38
CA ARG A 57 9.70 4.13 9.76
C ARG A 57 9.41 5.58 10.11
N LEU A 58 9.09 5.82 11.38
CA LEU A 58 8.86 7.19 11.88
C LEU A 58 10.21 7.87 12.15
N GLN A 59 10.48 9.00 11.49
CA GLN A 59 11.62 9.86 11.79
C GLN A 59 11.33 10.61 13.09
N GLY A 60 11.85 10.10 14.20
CA GLY A 60 11.91 10.83 15.46
C GLY A 60 13.33 10.93 15.96
N GLU A 61 13.65 12.03 16.63
CA GLU A 61 14.88 12.23 17.38
C GLU A 61 15.22 11.00 18.21
N GLY A 62 16.38 10.38 17.94
CA GLY A 62 16.91 9.27 18.71
C GLY A 62 16.98 7.97 17.93
N ASP A 63 18.18 7.70 17.43
CA ASP A 63 18.74 6.54 16.75
C ASP A 63 18.52 5.14 17.40
N LYS A 64 17.52 4.92 18.28
CA LYS A 64 17.45 3.69 19.09
C LYS A 64 16.08 3.05 19.38
N GLY A 65 15.03 3.31 18.59
CA GLY A 65 13.86 2.41 18.66
C GLY A 65 12.55 2.95 18.17
N LYS A 66 12.39 3.07 16.86
CA LYS A 66 11.06 3.19 16.25
C LYS A 66 10.94 2.12 15.19
N GLY A 67 10.29 1.02 15.57
CA GLY A 67 10.03 -0.12 14.69
C GLY A 67 9.26 0.29 13.44
N GLU A 68 9.18 -0.65 12.50
CA GLU A 68 8.28 -0.57 11.34
C GLU A 68 6.91 -0.06 11.80
N CYS A 69 6.53 1.12 11.27
CA CYS A 69 5.34 1.85 11.68
C CYS A 69 4.18 1.57 10.71
N LEU A 70 4.53 1.43 9.43
CA LEU A 70 3.61 1.11 8.35
C LEU A 70 4.32 0.21 7.36
N ARG A 71 3.67 -0.88 6.99
CA ARG A 71 4.08 -1.78 5.93
C ARG A 71 2.96 -1.89 4.92
N VAL A 72 3.27 -1.77 3.64
CA VAL A 72 2.29 -1.90 2.57
C VAL A 72 2.74 -3.01 1.64
N HIS A 73 1.87 -4.00 1.44
CA HIS A 73 2.04 -5.05 0.45
C HIS A 73 1.03 -4.84 -0.66
N ILE A 74 1.52 -4.67 -1.86
CA ILE A 74 0.73 -4.55 -3.09
C ILE A 74 1.06 -5.78 -3.91
N VAL A 75 0.05 -6.55 -4.29
CA VAL A 75 0.20 -7.71 -5.16
C VAL A 75 -0.92 -7.66 -6.18
N GLY A 76 -0.57 -7.57 -7.45
CA GLY A 76 -1.57 -7.41 -8.49
C GLY A 76 -1.02 -7.56 -9.89
N SER A 77 -1.94 -7.52 -10.85
CA SER A 77 -1.62 -7.48 -12.27
C SER A 77 -2.39 -6.31 -12.90
N ALA A 78 -1.78 -5.65 -13.89
CA ALA A 78 -2.41 -4.51 -14.55
C ALA A 78 -3.72 -4.87 -15.26
N GLU A 79 -3.83 -6.11 -15.78
CA GLU A 79 -5.02 -6.63 -16.46
C GLU A 79 -6.03 -7.30 -15.52
N GLY A 80 -5.75 -7.35 -14.20
CA GLY A 80 -6.54 -8.11 -13.24
C GLY A 80 -6.88 -7.34 -11.96
N GLU A 81 -6.89 -8.09 -10.85
CA GLU A 81 -7.10 -7.54 -9.52
C GLU A 81 -5.76 -7.17 -8.88
N THR A 82 -5.70 -5.98 -8.28
CA THR A 82 -4.60 -5.51 -7.46
C THR A 82 -5.05 -5.45 -6.00
N ARG A 83 -4.45 -6.30 -5.19
CA ARG A 83 -4.71 -6.39 -3.75
C ARG A 83 -3.66 -5.60 -3.00
N VAL A 84 -4.12 -4.83 -2.03
CA VAL A 84 -3.29 -3.97 -1.20
C VAL A 84 -3.56 -4.28 0.25
N ILE A 85 -2.50 -4.48 1.01
CA ILE A 85 -2.52 -4.84 2.41
C ILE A 85 -1.66 -3.83 3.14
N PHE A 86 -2.29 -2.99 3.96
CA PHE A 86 -1.60 -2.09 4.86
C PHE A 86 -1.52 -2.76 6.23
N ASP A 87 -0.32 -3.02 6.71
CA ASP A 87 -0.04 -3.45 8.07
C ASP A 87 0.48 -2.23 8.84
N ILE A 88 -0.22 -1.83 9.89
CA ILE A 88 0.00 -0.56 10.57
C ILE A 88 0.20 -0.81 12.05
N ASP A 89 1.27 -0.29 12.62
CA ASP A 89 1.47 -0.32 14.06
C ASP A 89 0.84 0.93 14.70
N GLU A 90 -0.31 0.76 15.36
CA GLU A 90 -1.04 1.87 16.01
C GLU A 90 -0.25 2.55 17.15
N LYS A 91 0.82 1.91 17.67
CA LYS A 91 1.64 2.50 18.73
C LYS A 91 2.59 3.54 18.17
N LEU A 92 3.03 3.36 16.92
CA LEU A 92 3.95 4.26 16.22
C LEU A 92 3.23 5.17 15.23
N PHE A 93 2.05 4.77 14.76
CA PHE A 93 1.24 5.49 13.79
C PHE A 93 -0.12 5.91 14.38
N PRO A 94 -0.33 7.21 14.65
CA PRO A 94 -1.59 7.67 15.21
C PRO A 94 -2.75 7.49 14.22
N ARG A 95 -3.94 7.17 14.74
CA ARG A 95 -5.15 6.92 13.92
C ARG A 95 -5.50 8.06 12.98
N GLN A 96 -5.24 9.31 13.34
CA GLN A 96 -5.50 10.46 12.47
C GLN A 96 -4.72 10.39 11.14
N LYS A 97 -3.48 9.90 11.18
CA LYS A 97 -2.63 9.70 10.00
C LYS A 97 -3.08 8.51 9.16
N ILE A 98 -3.56 7.45 9.84
CA ILE A 98 -4.20 6.29 9.19
C ILE A 98 -5.45 6.71 8.43
N ASP A 99 -6.30 7.52 9.06
CA ASP A 99 -7.55 7.99 8.48
C ASP A 99 -7.30 8.91 7.29
N ALA A 100 -6.32 9.82 7.39
CA ALA A 100 -5.89 10.64 6.26
C ALA A 100 -5.41 9.78 5.08
N LEU A 101 -4.48 8.84 5.31
CA LEU A 101 -3.97 7.93 4.26
C LEU A 101 -5.10 7.15 3.60
N GLN A 102 -6.02 6.61 4.40
CA GLN A 102 -7.17 5.88 3.88
C GLN A 102 -8.11 6.79 3.08
N ASN A 103 -8.35 8.02 3.52
CA ASN A 103 -9.20 8.96 2.80
C ASN A 103 -8.56 9.39 1.47
N ASP A 104 -7.26 9.69 1.43
CA ASP A 104 -6.54 10.01 0.19
C ASP A 104 -6.60 8.85 -0.81
N LEU A 105 -6.31 7.63 -0.36
CA LEU A 105 -6.41 6.43 -1.20
C LEU A 105 -7.84 6.18 -1.65
N ASN A 106 -8.82 6.36 -0.77
CA ASN A 106 -10.22 6.19 -1.11
C ASN A 106 -10.67 7.27 -2.10
N PHE A 107 -10.17 8.50 -2.00
CA PHE A 107 -10.52 9.58 -2.92
C PHE A 107 -10.06 9.28 -4.35
N ILE A 108 -8.86 8.72 -4.52
CA ILE A 108 -8.28 8.43 -5.84
C ILE A 108 -8.76 7.09 -6.39
N PHE A 109 -8.81 6.08 -5.53
CA PHE A 109 -9.05 4.69 -5.95
C PHE A 109 -10.47 4.18 -5.67
N THR A 110 -11.38 4.99 -5.10
CA THR A 110 -12.81 4.60 -4.91
C THR A 110 -13.42 4.05 -6.19
N SER A 111 -13.08 4.64 -7.34
CA SER A 111 -13.66 4.30 -8.64
C SER A 111 -13.18 2.93 -9.15
N TYR A 112 -12.03 2.46 -8.66
CA TYR A 112 -11.40 1.19 -9.02
C TYR A 112 -11.56 0.13 -7.93
N GLU A 113 -12.03 0.51 -6.74
CA GLU A 113 -12.25 -0.40 -5.63
C GLU A 113 -13.33 -1.40 -6.00
N VAL A 114 -12.99 -2.69 -5.93
CA VAL A 114 -13.99 -3.75 -6.06
C VAL A 114 -14.82 -3.72 -4.80
N LYS A 115 -15.95 -2.99 -4.85
CA LYS A 115 -16.99 -3.11 -3.84
C LYS A 115 -17.50 -4.54 -3.91
N THR A 116 -16.93 -5.42 -3.09
CA THR A 116 -17.57 -6.67 -2.74
C THR A 116 -18.82 -6.25 -2.00
N ALA A 117 -19.92 -6.13 -2.73
CA ALA A 117 -21.24 -6.05 -2.13
C ALA A 117 -21.30 -7.23 -1.16
N LYS A 118 -21.34 -6.92 0.14
CA LYS A 118 -21.82 -7.88 1.13
C LYS A 118 -23.16 -8.36 0.58
N LYS A 119 -23.22 -9.57 0.02
CA LYS A 119 -24.47 -10.27 -0.18
C LYS A 119 -25.06 -10.41 1.23
N ALA A 120 -26.10 -9.63 1.47
CA ALA A 120 -27.00 -9.78 2.61
C ALA A 120 -27.78 -11.10 2.48
#